data_AF-A0A7C7AFZ8-F1
#
_entry.id   AF-A0A7C7AFZ8-F1
#
_cell.length_a   1.000
_cell.length_b   1.000
_cell.length_c   1.000
_cell.angle_alpha   90.00
_cell.angle_beta   90.00
_cell.angle_gamma   90.00
#
_symmetry.space_group_name_H-M   'P 1'
#
loop_
_entity.id
_entity.type
_entity.pdbx_description
1 polymer ?
#
loop_
_entity_poly.entity_id
_entity_poly.type
_entity_poly.pdbx_seq_one_letter_code
_entity_poly.pdbx_strand_id
1 'polypeptide(L)'
;MSKMIVTGGQRLRGEIAVEGSKNAVLPILAATVLNGGTSVIKNCPKLRDVEIAIEILKKIGCKVKMEDKTVIVDSSTLNSTKIPEELAIEMRSSIIFMGPMLARCGKVTISYPGGCVMSLAHKRNKTEHEYQAGPQIKILKH
;
A
#
# COMPACT_ATOMS: atom_id res chain seq x y z
N MET A 1 -21.94 13.55 3.62
CA MET A 1 -20.98 14.27 2.75
C MET A 1 -20.26 15.32 3.57
N SER A 2 -18.93 15.29 3.59
CA SER A 2 -18.11 16.32 4.23
C SER A 2 -17.97 17.54 3.30
N LYS A 3 -18.08 18.76 3.83
CA LYS A 3 -17.86 20.00 3.07
C LYS A 3 -16.76 20.81 3.74
N MET A 4 -15.84 21.34 2.96
CA MET A 4 -14.85 22.32 3.40
C MET A 4 -15.27 23.68 2.85
N ILE A 5 -15.63 24.62 3.73
CA ILE A 5 -15.99 25.99 3.38
C ILE A 5 -14.79 26.86 3.72
N VAL A 6 -14.21 27.52 2.71
CA VAL A 6 -13.07 28.43 2.90
C VAL A 6 -13.53 29.85 2.57
N THR A 7 -13.42 30.75 3.54
CA THR A 7 -13.66 32.18 3.34
C THR A 7 -12.31 32.87 3.13
N GLY A 8 -12.13 33.48 1.95
CA GLY A 8 -10.89 34.19 1.60
C GLY A 8 -10.71 35.53 2.31
N GLY A 9 -9.66 36.27 1.91
CA GLY A 9 -9.41 37.65 2.37
C GLY A 9 -8.36 37.81 3.47
N GLN A 10 -7.81 36.70 4.00
CA GLN A 10 -6.78 36.72 5.03
C GLN A 10 -5.47 36.10 4.52
N ARG A 11 -4.33 36.76 4.79
CA ARG A 11 -3.01 36.15 4.56
C ARG A 11 -2.71 35.13 5.65
N LEU A 12 -2.28 33.93 5.27
CA LEU A 12 -1.82 32.93 6.22
C LEU A 12 -0.56 33.44 6.95
N ARG A 13 -0.56 33.39 8.28
CA ARG A 13 0.59 33.67 9.15
C ARG A 13 0.59 32.65 10.29
N GLY A 14 1.74 32.04 10.57
CA GLY A 14 1.91 31.05 11.62
C GLY A 14 2.87 29.94 11.22
N GLU A 15 3.08 28.99 12.12
CA GLU A 15 3.93 27.81 11.93
C GLU A 15 3.09 26.53 12.05
N ILE A 16 3.45 25.51 11.28
CA ILE A 16 2.83 24.18 11.35
C ILE A 16 3.92 23.11 11.46
N ALA A 17 3.63 22.04 12.20
CA ALA A 17 4.48 20.86 12.20
C ALA A 17 4.23 20.03 10.94
N VAL A 18 5.29 19.67 10.23
CA VAL A 18 5.20 18.82 9.03
C VAL A 18 5.15 17.36 9.47
N GLU A 19 4.12 16.63 9.06
CA GLU A 19 4.03 15.19 9.32
C GLU A 19 4.95 14.39 8.40
N GLY A 20 5.20 13.11 8.73
CA GLY A 20 5.94 12.20 7.86
C GLY A 20 5.35 12.10 6.45
N SER A 21 6.21 11.84 5.47
CA SER A 21 5.81 11.77 4.07
C SER A 21 5.08 10.47 3.74
N LYS A 22 3.86 10.58 3.20
CA LYS A 22 3.10 9.42 2.71
C LYS A 22 3.85 8.65 1.61
N ASN A 23 4.56 9.38 0.75
CA ASN A 23 5.28 8.79 -0.38
C ASN A 23 6.51 8.02 0.08
N ALA A 24 7.02 8.30 1.28
CA ALA A 24 8.08 7.52 1.92
C ALA A 24 7.51 6.33 2.70
N VAL A 25 6.45 6.53 3.48
CA VAL A 25 5.95 5.49 4.40
C VAL A 25 5.32 4.30 3.68
N LEU A 26 4.62 4.49 2.56
CA LEU A 26 3.92 3.40 1.88
C LEU A 26 4.90 2.34 1.32
N PRO A 27 5.96 2.70 0.57
CA PRO A 27 6.98 1.73 0.17
C PRO A 27 7.70 1.07 1.36
N ILE A 28 7.96 1.83 2.43
CA ILE A 28 8.60 1.28 3.65
C ILE A 28 7.71 0.21 4.30
N LEU A 29 6.41 0.48 4.44
CA LEU A 29 5.45 -0.50 4.98
C LEU A 29 5.38 -1.75 4.12
N ALA A 30 5.36 -1.61 2.79
CA ALA A 30 5.42 -2.77 1.90
C ALA A 30 6.75 -3.54 2.03
N ALA A 31 7.87 -2.85 2.19
CA ALA A 31 9.19 -3.46 2.36
C ALA A 31 9.33 -4.27 3.66
N THR A 32 8.52 -4.01 4.69
CA THR A 32 8.51 -4.84 5.92
C THR A 32 8.21 -6.31 5.66
N VAL A 33 7.53 -6.61 4.54
CA VAL A 33 7.32 -7.98 4.07
C VAL A 33 8.66 -8.69 3.90
N LEU A 34 9.72 -8.04 3.41
CA LEU A 34 11.02 -8.67 3.19
C LEU A 34 11.72 -9.12 4.48
N ASN A 35 11.42 -8.47 5.60
CA ASN A 35 12.15 -8.64 6.86
C ASN A 35 11.99 -10.03 7.49
N GLY A 36 10.82 -10.66 7.37
CA GLY A 36 10.57 -11.95 8.01
C GLY A 36 10.43 -11.91 9.54
N GLY A 37 10.43 -10.72 10.14
CA GLY A 37 10.33 -10.50 11.58
C GLY A 37 9.69 -9.15 11.91
N THR A 38 10.04 -8.57 13.06
CA THR A 38 9.46 -7.29 13.50
C THR A 38 10.18 -6.08 12.90
N SER A 39 9.42 -5.15 12.33
CA SER A 39 9.86 -3.83 11.86
C SER A 39 9.08 -2.73 12.59
N VAL A 40 9.76 -1.66 12.98
CA VAL A 40 9.16 -0.51 13.68
C VAL A 40 9.35 0.75 12.86
N ILE A 41 8.25 1.32 12.38
CA ILE A 41 8.23 2.48 11.49
C ILE A 41 7.66 3.64 12.29
N LYS A 42 8.47 4.68 12.52
CA LYS A 42 8.08 5.89 13.24
C LYS A 42 7.68 7.00 12.27
N ASN A 43 6.98 7.99 12.80
CA ASN A 43 6.52 9.17 12.05
C ASN A 43 5.60 8.82 10.85
N CYS A 44 4.72 7.84 11.04
CA CYS A 44 3.68 7.51 10.07
C CYS A 44 2.56 8.57 10.13
N PRO A 45 2.25 9.25 9.01
CA PRO A 45 1.13 10.20 8.96
C PRO A 45 -0.21 9.46 9.05
N LYS A 46 -1.24 10.11 9.61
CA LYS A 46 -2.59 9.56 9.71
C LYS A 46 -3.36 9.81 8.42
N LEU A 47 -3.15 8.94 7.43
CA LEU A 47 -3.75 9.05 6.10
C LEU A 47 -4.44 7.75 5.69
N ARG A 48 -5.50 7.87 4.90
CA ARG A 48 -6.27 6.73 4.41
C ARG A 48 -5.40 5.69 3.67
N ASP A 49 -4.45 6.14 2.85
CA ASP A 49 -3.51 5.25 2.15
C ASP A 49 -2.68 4.41 3.16
N VAL A 50 -2.28 4.99 4.29
CA VAL A 50 -1.51 4.30 5.34
C VAL A 50 -2.37 3.27 6.06
N GLU A 51 -3.63 3.61 6.35
CA GLU A 51 -4.62 2.67 6.92
C GLU A 51 -4.83 1.47 5.99
N ILE A 52 -5.02 1.70 4.68
CA ILE A 52 -5.20 0.64 3.70
C ILE A 52 -3.95 -0.25 3.61
N ALA A 53 -2.75 0.33 3.61
CA ALA A 53 -1.51 -0.45 3.62
C ALA A 53 -1.38 -1.33 4.87
N ILE A 54 -1.79 -0.84 6.05
CA ILE A 54 -1.85 -1.62 7.29
C ILE A 54 -2.87 -2.76 7.17
N GLU A 55 -4.05 -2.50 6.62
CA GLU A 55 -5.07 -3.54 6.42
C GLU A 55 -4.62 -4.60 5.41
N ILE A 56 -3.92 -4.22 4.34
CA ILE A 56 -3.29 -5.16 3.41
C ILE A 56 -2.30 -6.07 4.16
N LEU A 57 -1.39 -5.49 4.96
CA LEU A 57 -0.43 -6.24 5.76
C LEU A 57 -1.11 -7.25 6.70
N LYS A 58 -2.19 -6.85 7.38
CA LYS A 58 -2.99 -7.75 8.22
C LYS A 58 -3.63 -8.88 7.42
N LYS A 59 -4.21 -8.57 6.26
CA LYS A 59 -4.91 -9.54 5.39
C LYS A 59 -3.98 -10.57 4.74
N ILE A 60 -2.70 -10.24 4.54
CA ILE A 60 -1.68 -11.21 4.10
C ILE A 60 -1.10 -12.04 5.26
N GLY A 61 -1.53 -11.78 6.50
CA GLY A 61 -1.17 -12.56 7.68
C GLY A 61 -0.14 -11.92 8.60
N CYS A 62 0.34 -10.71 8.32
CA CYS A 62 1.25 -10.01 9.24
C CYS A 62 0.49 -9.54 10.49
N LYS A 63 1.14 -9.57 11.65
CA LYS A 63 0.62 -8.90 12.85
C LYS A 63 1.03 -7.44 12.80
N VAL A 64 0.05 -6.53 12.85
CA VAL A 64 0.32 -5.08 12.78
C VAL A 64 -0.32 -4.38 13.97
N LYS A 65 0.46 -3.56 14.67
CA LYS A 65 0.01 -2.68 15.74
C LYS A 65 0.33 -1.23 15.37
N MET A 66 -0.59 -0.32 15.62
CA MET A 66 -0.37 1.12 15.46
C MET A 66 -0.51 1.79 16.82
N GLU A 67 0.52 2.54 17.21
CA GLU A 67 0.58 3.33 18.44
C GLU A 67 0.99 4.75 18.04
N ASP A 68 0.08 5.72 18.19
CA ASP A 68 0.25 7.11 17.76
C ASP A 68 0.66 7.27 16.29
N LYS A 69 1.94 7.61 16.06
CA LYS A 69 2.58 7.77 14.73
C LYS A 69 3.59 6.65 14.47
N THR A 70 3.49 5.53 15.19
CA THR A 70 4.37 4.38 15.06
C THR A 70 3.58 3.16 14.60
N VAL A 71 4.06 2.49 13.56
CA VAL A 71 3.51 1.23 13.06
C VAL A 71 4.53 0.14 13.30
N ILE A 72 4.11 -0.91 14.01
CA ILE A 72 4.91 -2.10 14.30
C ILE A 72 4.33 -3.23 13.46
N VAL A 73 5.16 -3.81 12.60
CA VAL A 73 4.78 -4.92 11.70
C VAL A 73 5.64 -6.13 12.05
N ASP A 74 5.02 -7.21 12.48
CA ASP A 74 5.63 -8.52 12.53
C ASP A 74 5.19 -9.31 11.29
N SER A 75 6.12 -9.45 10.34
CA SER A 75 5.88 -10.16 9.08
C SER A 75 6.29 -11.63 9.16
N SER A 76 6.76 -12.15 10.30
CA SER A 76 7.08 -13.59 10.45
C SER A 76 5.87 -14.50 10.27
N THR A 77 4.66 -13.97 10.52
CA THR A 77 3.38 -14.71 10.47
C THR A 77 2.67 -14.64 9.12
N LEU A 78 3.30 -14.04 8.09
CA LEU A 78 2.74 -13.96 6.74
C LEU A 78 2.36 -15.35 6.23
N ASN A 79 1.11 -15.51 5.80
CA ASN A 79 0.53 -16.80 5.42
C ASN A 79 -0.33 -16.76 4.15
N SER A 80 -0.45 -15.60 3.51
CA SER A 80 -1.21 -15.43 2.27
C SER A 80 -0.41 -14.62 1.26
N THR A 81 -0.45 -15.04 0.01
CA THR A 81 0.13 -14.31 -1.13
C THR A 81 -0.90 -13.50 -1.90
N LYS A 82 -2.13 -13.39 -1.40
CA LYS A 82 -3.24 -12.69 -2.08
C LYS A 82 -3.48 -11.33 -1.44
N ILE A 83 -3.30 -10.27 -2.21
CA ILE A 83 -3.73 -8.92 -1.84
C ILE A 83 -5.25 -8.82 -2.11
N PRO A 84 -6.07 -8.39 -1.13
CA PRO A 84 -7.51 -8.23 -1.32
C PRO A 84 -7.81 -7.19 -2.40
N GLU A 85 -8.78 -7.49 -3.25
CA GLU A 85 -9.13 -6.67 -4.40
C GLU A 85 -9.72 -5.32 -3.99
N GLU A 86 -10.59 -5.34 -3.00
CA GLU A 86 -11.27 -4.17 -2.46
C GLU A 86 -10.25 -3.13 -1.96
N LEU A 87 -9.19 -3.59 -1.29
CA LEU A 87 -8.10 -2.73 -0.80
C LEU A 87 -7.19 -2.28 -1.93
N ALA A 88 -6.95 -3.14 -2.93
CA ALA A 88 -6.12 -2.82 -4.07
C ALA A 88 -6.75 -1.72 -4.96
N ILE A 89 -8.08 -1.78 -5.16
CA ILE A 89 -8.84 -0.76 -5.89
C ILE A 89 -8.91 0.55 -5.11
N GLU A 90 -9.11 0.48 -3.78
CA GLU A 90 -9.20 1.68 -2.94
C GLU A 90 -7.88 2.45 -2.90
N MET A 91 -6.75 1.74 -2.73
CA MET A 91 -5.40 2.33 -2.80
C MET A 91 -4.70 1.91 -4.09
N ARG A 92 -4.74 2.76 -5.12
CA ARG A 92 -4.04 2.49 -6.40
C ARG A 92 -2.54 2.18 -6.26
N SER A 93 -1.89 2.73 -5.24
CA SER A 93 -0.49 2.46 -4.92
C SER A 93 -0.24 1.08 -4.30
N SER A 94 -1.27 0.25 -4.09
CA SER A 94 -1.18 -1.13 -3.58
C SER A 94 -0.25 -2.03 -4.41
N ILE A 95 -0.03 -1.71 -5.68
CA ILE A 95 0.92 -2.40 -6.55
C ILE A 95 2.35 -2.46 -5.98
N ILE A 96 2.73 -1.55 -5.07
CA ILE A 96 4.04 -1.56 -4.40
C ILE A 96 4.30 -2.82 -3.58
N PHE A 97 3.26 -3.54 -3.14
CA PHE A 97 3.41 -4.82 -2.44
C PHE A 97 3.88 -5.95 -3.35
N MET A 98 3.71 -5.82 -4.67
CA MET A 98 4.09 -6.86 -5.63
C MET A 98 5.58 -7.24 -5.52
N GLY A 99 6.47 -6.25 -5.44
CA GLY A 99 7.92 -6.49 -5.35
C GLY A 99 8.32 -7.27 -4.10
N PRO A 100 8.03 -6.76 -2.88
CA PRO A 100 8.33 -7.46 -1.64
C PRO A 100 7.69 -8.85 -1.52
N MET A 101 6.44 -9.01 -1.98
CA MET A 101 5.75 -10.30 -1.95
C MET A 101 6.41 -11.31 -2.89
N LEU A 102 6.79 -10.92 -4.10
CA LEU A 102 7.49 -11.81 -5.04
C LEU A 102 8.87 -12.20 -4.52
N ALA A 103 9.63 -11.24 -4.00
CA ALA A 103 10.96 -11.48 -3.47
C ALA A 103 10.96 -12.45 -2.28
N ARG A 104 9.96 -12.35 -1.39
CA ARG A 104 9.87 -13.22 -0.21
C ARG A 104 9.14 -14.54 -0.47
N CYS A 105 8.00 -14.50 -1.14
CA CYS A 105 7.10 -15.64 -1.24
C CYS A 105 7.22 -16.38 -2.57
N GLY A 106 7.97 -15.83 -3.54
CA GLY A 106 8.03 -16.35 -4.91
C GLY A 106 6.71 -16.24 -5.67
N LYS A 107 5.65 -15.71 -5.06
CA LYS A 107 4.31 -15.63 -5.62
C LYS A 107 3.53 -14.44 -5.08
N VAL A 108 2.71 -13.82 -5.93
CA VAL A 108 1.70 -12.85 -5.51
C VAL A 108 0.47 -12.91 -6.41
N THR A 109 -0.71 -12.77 -5.79
CA THR A 109 -1.98 -12.55 -6.48
C THR A 109 -2.49 -11.16 -6.11
N ILE A 110 -2.70 -10.30 -7.09
CA ILE A 110 -3.18 -8.91 -6.87
C ILE A 110 -4.12 -8.50 -8.00
N SER A 111 -5.17 -7.74 -7.68
CA SER A 111 -6.02 -7.14 -8.70
C SER A 111 -5.38 -5.87 -9.24
N TYR A 112 -5.43 -5.66 -10.56
CA TYR A 112 -4.91 -4.44 -11.14
C TYR A 112 -5.80 -3.25 -10.73
N PRO A 113 -5.29 -2.27 -9.96
CA PRO A 113 -6.03 -1.02 -9.78
C PRO A 113 -6.10 -0.36 -11.16
N GLY A 114 -7.31 -0.24 -11.72
CA GLY A 114 -7.53 0.22 -13.10
C GLY A 114 -6.82 1.53 -13.51
N GLY A 115 -6.97 1.91 -14.78
CA GLY A 115 -6.44 3.17 -15.30
C GLY A 115 -7.03 4.40 -14.57
N CYS A 116 -6.17 5.37 -14.24
CA CYS A 116 -6.59 6.63 -13.62
C CYS A 116 -7.39 7.49 -14.62
N VAL A 117 -8.49 8.10 -14.16
CA VAL A 117 -9.29 9.07 -14.96
C VAL A 117 -8.47 10.30 -15.37
N MET A 118 -7.37 10.60 -14.67
CA MET A 118 -6.55 11.80 -14.91
C MET A 118 -5.42 11.64 -15.93
N SER A 119 -5.21 10.45 -16.49
CA SER A 119 -4.18 10.26 -17.52
C SER A 119 -4.58 9.14 -18.47
N LEU A 120 -4.98 9.52 -19.68
CA LEU A 120 -5.11 8.62 -20.84
C LEU A 120 -3.74 8.03 -21.15
N ALA A 121 -3.38 6.93 -20.49
CA ALA A 121 -2.19 6.16 -20.80
C ALA A 121 -2.63 4.76 -21.23
N HIS A 122 -2.61 4.55 -22.55
CA HIS A 122 -2.51 3.29 -23.28
C HIS A 122 -3.14 2.05 -22.62
N LYS A 123 -4.22 1.54 -23.23
CA LYS A 123 -4.66 0.14 -23.08
C LYS A 123 -3.49 -0.78 -23.48
N ARG A 124 -2.59 -1.11 -22.55
CA ARG A 124 -1.58 -2.16 -22.75
C ARG A 124 -2.26 -3.52 -22.66
N ASN A 125 -1.88 -4.40 -23.58
CA ASN A 125 -2.51 -5.71 -23.76
C ASN A 125 -2.55 -6.51 -22.46
N LYS A 126 -3.72 -7.11 -22.25
CA LYS A 126 -4.09 -7.94 -21.11
C LYS A 126 -3.36 -9.28 -21.20
N THR A 127 -2.34 -9.51 -20.40
CA THR A 127 -1.70 -10.83 -20.27
C THR A 127 -1.80 -11.38 -18.85
N GLU A 128 -2.15 -12.65 -18.71
CA GLU A 128 -1.82 -13.46 -17.54
C GLU A 128 -0.41 -13.98 -17.80
N HIS A 129 0.54 -13.70 -16.91
CA HIS A 129 1.91 -14.17 -17.07
C HIS A 129 2.22 -15.16 -15.95
N GLU A 130 1.92 -16.43 -16.21
CA GLU A 130 2.32 -17.54 -15.35
C GLU A 130 3.68 -18.06 -15.83
N TYR A 131 4.77 -17.59 -15.22
CA TYR A 131 6.10 -18.11 -15.50
C TYR A 131 6.32 -19.40 -14.70
N GLN A 132 6.29 -20.55 -15.39
CA GLN A 132 6.43 -21.89 -14.81
C GLN A 132 7.85 -22.21 -14.26
N ALA A 133 8.81 -21.30 -14.38
CA ALA A 133 10.20 -21.45 -13.88
C ALA A 133 10.76 -20.17 -13.22
N GLY A 134 9.92 -19.43 -12.49
CA GLY A 134 10.29 -18.17 -11.82
C GLY A 134 9.20 -17.62 -10.88
N PRO A 135 9.29 -16.36 -10.44
CA PRO A 135 8.28 -15.72 -9.59
C PRO A 135 6.88 -15.80 -10.22
N GLN A 136 5.89 -16.31 -9.48
CA GLN A 136 4.52 -16.50 -9.97
C GLN A 136 3.68 -15.23 -9.73
N ILE A 137 3.29 -14.54 -10.81
CA ILE A 137 2.47 -13.34 -10.74
C ILE A 137 1.07 -13.67 -11.27
N LYS A 138 0.05 -13.54 -10.43
CA LYS A 138 -1.35 -13.62 -10.86
C LYS A 138 -2.00 -12.24 -10.74
N ILE A 139 -2.27 -11.61 -11.88
CA ILE A 139 -3.00 -10.33 -11.93
C ILE A 139 -4.46 -10.62 -12.25
N LEU A 140 -5.36 -10.39 -11.29
CA LEU A 140 -6.80 -10.55 -11.51
C LEU A 140 -7.31 -9.35 -12.34
N LYS A 141 -8.09 -9.66 -13.39
CA LYS A 141 -8.74 -8.68 -14.27
C LYS A 141 -10.26 -8.85 -14.16
N HIS A 142 -10.96 -7.75 -13.92
CA HIS A 142 -12.40 -7.63 -14.05
C HIS A 142 -12.71 -6.55 -15.08
#